data_AF-A0A7M4DJF1-F1
#
_entry.id   AF-A0A7M4DJF1-F1
#
_cell.length_a   1.000
_cell.length_b   1.000
_cell.length_c   1.000
_cell.angle_alpha   90.00
_cell.angle_beta   90.00
_cell.angle_gamma   90.00
#
_symmetry.space_group_name_H-M   'P 1'
#
loop_
_entity.id
_entity.type
_entity.pdbx_description
1 polymer ?
#
loop_
_entity_poly.entity_id
_entity_poly.type
_entity_poly.pdbx_seq_one_letter_code
_entity_poly.pdbx_strand_id
1 'polypeptide(L)'
;MPTTGEERVPRGSAGIVAVVAGAVVALGAVAGATALVTAHGERRDWQQQVAAYESQVVAAEAASSASRTATERDYDQAIRALTAQIARAEEVYQGTNDRVLDDDLRWQLWFAATDAQLILAAAPAYLSQTRAVAAISVDGTFVQDSRAGRTFTVTTGTTPAVSDLQAATGRITEAIAAVQQSQQQWANTPATP
;
A
#
# COMPACT_ATOMS: atom_id res chain seq x y z
N MET A 1 -46.62 15.32 94.78
CA MET A 1 -47.72 15.21 93.79
C MET A 1 -47.21 15.82 92.47
N PRO A 2 -47.60 15.30 91.30
CA PRO A 2 -46.91 14.26 90.54
C PRO A 2 -46.41 14.73 89.16
N THR A 3 -45.44 13.97 88.58
CA THR A 3 -45.21 13.61 87.14
C THR A 3 -45.11 14.74 86.09
N THR A 4 -44.18 14.80 85.14
CA THR A 4 -43.65 13.79 84.18
C THR A 4 -42.54 14.52 83.41
N GLY A 5 -41.33 13.97 83.24
CA GLY A 5 -41.02 13.08 82.13
C GLY A 5 -40.02 13.73 81.16
N GLU A 6 -38.79 13.96 81.60
CA GLU A 6 -37.67 14.19 80.67
C GLU A 6 -37.36 12.86 79.99
N GLU A 7 -38.00 12.65 78.85
CA GLU A 7 -37.66 11.58 77.91
C GLU A 7 -36.24 11.87 77.39
N ARG A 8 -35.24 11.29 78.06
CA ARG A 8 -33.87 11.27 77.57
C ARG A 8 -33.85 10.43 76.30
N VAL A 9 -33.95 11.11 75.15
CA VAL A 9 -33.65 10.54 73.84
C VAL A 9 -32.28 9.85 73.94
N PRO A 10 -32.18 8.56 73.59
CA PRO A 10 -30.94 7.80 73.76
C PRO A 10 -29.85 8.42 72.90
N ARG A 11 -28.87 9.07 73.55
CA ARG A 11 -27.64 9.60 72.93
C ARG A 11 -26.82 8.54 72.19
N GLY A 12 -27.13 7.24 72.35
CA GLY A 12 -26.50 6.14 71.62
C GLY A 12 -26.93 6.03 70.15
N SER A 13 -28.15 6.43 69.80
CA SER A 13 -28.69 6.23 68.44
C SER A 13 -28.20 7.27 67.43
N ALA A 14 -28.01 8.52 67.87
CA ALA A 14 -27.55 9.62 67.01
C ALA A 14 -26.09 9.45 66.54
N GLY A 15 -25.22 8.90 67.38
CA GLY A 15 -23.83 8.60 67.02
C GLY A 15 -23.73 7.48 65.98
N ILE A 16 -24.56 6.43 66.10
CA ILE A 16 -24.58 5.32 65.14
C ILE A 16 -25.12 5.79 63.78
N VAL A 17 -26.18 6.58 63.76
CA VAL A 17 -26.75 7.12 62.51
C VAL A 17 -25.74 8.03 61.78
N ALA A 18 -25.00 8.87 62.50
CA ALA A 18 -23.95 9.72 61.90
C ALA A 18 -22.78 8.90 61.33
N VAL A 19 -22.34 7.85 62.01
CA VAL A 19 -21.28 6.95 61.53
C VAL A 19 -21.74 6.17 60.29
N VAL A 20 -22.98 5.67 60.30
CA VAL A 20 -23.56 4.95 59.15
C VAL A 20 -23.75 5.90 57.95
N ALA A 21 -24.26 7.11 58.17
CA ALA A 21 -24.41 8.11 57.11
C ALA A 21 -23.04 8.53 56.52
N GLY A 22 -22.04 8.74 57.37
CA GLY A 22 -20.67 9.02 56.93
C GLY A 22 -20.04 7.88 56.14
N ALA A 23 -20.25 6.62 56.57
CA ALA A 23 -19.78 5.44 55.86
C ALA A 23 -20.45 5.27 54.49
N VAL A 24 -21.76 5.53 54.39
CA VAL A 24 -22.50 5.45 53.12
C VAL A 24 -22.02 6.52 52.13
N VAL A 25 -21.80 7.75 52.58
CA VAL A 25 -21.26 8.82 51.72
C VAL A 25 -19.84 8.51 51.27
N ALA A 26 -18.98 8.01 52.17
CA ALA A 26 -17.62 7.61 51.82
C ALA A 26 -17.61 6.45 50.81
N LEU A 27 -18.45 5.44 51.00
CA LEU A 27 -18.60 4.33 50.06
C LEU A 27 -19.13 4.79 48.69
N GLY A 28 -20.11 5.71 48.67
CA GLY A 28 -20.62 6.30 47.44
C GLY A 28 -19.55 7.10 46.68
N ALA A 29 -18.72 7.87 47.40
CA ALA A 29 -17.62 8.62 46.81
C ALA A 29 -16.53 7.70 46.24
N VAL A 30 -16.17 6.62 46.95
CA VAL A 30 -15.20 5.62 46.46
C VAL A 30 -15.74 4.90 45.23
N ALA A 31 -16.98 4.43 45.27
CA ALA A 31 -17.63 3.76 44.14
C ALA A 31 -17.73 4.69 42.90
N GLY A 32 -18.09 5.97 43.11
CA GLY A 32 -18.13 6.97 42.06
C GLY A 32 -16.74 7.26 41.46
N ALA A 33 -15.71 7.37 42.30
CA ALA A 33 -14.33 7.56 41.83
C ALA A 33 -13.83 6.33 41.04
N THR A 34 -14.14 5.11 41.49
CA THR A 34 -13.79 3.88 40.75
C THR A 34 -14.47 3.85 39.39
N ALA A 35 -15.77 4.17 39.31
CA ALA A 35 -16.51 4.20 38.05
C ALA A 35 -15.97 5.25 37.06
N LEU A 36 -15.54 6.42 37.54
CA LEU A 36 -14.92 7.44 36.69
C LEU A 36 -13.56 6.99 36.15
N VAL A 37 -12.75 6.33 36.99
CA VAL A 37 -11.44 5.79 36.57
C VAL A 37 -11.62 4.69 35.52
N THR A 38 -12.55 3.76 35.71
CA THR A 38 -12.83 2.71 34.72
C THR A 38 -13.41 3.28 33.42
N ALA A 39 -14.38 4.18 33.49
CA ALA A 39 -14.94 4.85 32.31
C ALA A 39 -13.87 5.62 31.52
N HIS A 40 -12.93 6.26 32.23
CA HIS A 40 -11.86 7.01 31.59
C HIS A 40 -10.78 6.08 31.00
N GLY A 41 -10.47 4.95 31.65
CA GLY A 41 -9.61 3.91 31.09
C GLY A 41 -10.19 3.34 29.80
N GLU A 42 -11.45 2.90 29.84
CA GLU A 42 -12.15 2.33 28.68
C GLU A 42 -12.19 3.29 27.49
N ARG A 43 -12.43 4.58 27.75
CA ARG A 43 -12.38 5.62 26.72
C ARG A 43 -10.97 5.82 26.14
N ARG A 44 -9.93 5.81 26.97
CA ARG A 44 -8.55 5.95 26.48
C ARG A 44 -8.15 4.75 25.62
N ASP A 45 -8.49 3.54 26.04
CA ASP A 45 -8.18 2.32 25.30
C ASP A 45 -8.89 2.33 23.94
N TRP A 46 -10.17 2.73 23.92
CA TRP A 46 -10.89 2.93 22.65
C TRP A 46 -10.24 3.99 21.76
N GLN A 47 -9.85 5.14 22.31
CA GLN A 47 -9.18 6.20 21.56
C GLN A 47 -7.84 5.72 20.97
N GLN A 48 -7.08 4.91 21.70
CA GLN A 48 -5.84 4.31 21.20
C GLN A 48 -6.12 3.33 20.05
N GLN A 49 -7.14 2.49 20.17
CA GLN A 49 -7.55 1.58 19.09
C GLN A 49 -8.00 2.35 17.85
N VAL A 50 -8.79 3.42 18.01
CA VAL A 50 -9.22 4.28 16.91
C VAL A 50 -8.03 4.97 16.26
N ALA A 51 -7.10 5.52 17.03
CA ALA A 51 -5.89 6.15 16.48
C ALA A 51 -5.03 5.15 15.68
N ALA A 52 -4.87 3.93 16.18
CA ALA A 52 -4.16 2.87 15.46
C ALA A 52 -4.89 2.45 14.17
N TYR A 53 -6.22 2.33 14.21
CA TYR A 53 -7.06 2.02 13.06
C TYR A 53 -6.99 3.13 11.99
N GLU A 54 -7.12 4.40 12.38
CA GLU A 54 -7.02 5.54 11.48
C GLU A 54 -5.64 5.65 10.84
N SER A 55 -4.59 5.38 11.62
CA SER A 55 -3.22 5.30 11.09
C SER A 55 -3.07 4.19 10.03
N GLN A 56 -3.65 3.01 10.26
CA GLN A 56 -3.65 1.91 9.28
C GLN A 56 -4.44 2.27 8.01
N VAL A 57 -5.60 2.93 8.15
CA VAL A 57 -6.41 3.41 7.02
C VAL A 57 -5.61 4.40 6.17
N VAL A 58 -4.97 5.40 6.79
CA VAL A 58 -4.15 6.39 6.08
C VAL A 58 -2.96 5.73 5.39
N ALA A 59 -2.28 4.80 6.05
CA ALA A 59 -1.15 4.08 5.47
C ALA A 59 -1.59 3.21 4.28
N ALA A 60 -2.72 2.52 4.38
CA ALA A 60 -3.26 1.69 3.31
C ALA A 60 -3.71 2.53 2.09
N GLU A 61 -4.33 3.69 2.33
CA GLU A 61 -4.72 4.63 1.27
C GLU A 61 -3.49 5.24 0.57
N ALA A 62 -2.48 5.65 1.33
CA ALA A 62 -1.22 6.14 0.78
C ALA A 62 -0.51 5.06 -0.05
N ALA A 63 -0.46 3.82 0.45
CA ALA A 63 0.14 2.70 -0.28
C ALA A 63 -0.63 2.36 -1.57
N SER A 64 -1.97 2.39 -1.52
CA SER A 64 -2.84 2.20 -2.69
C SER A 64 -2.51 3.23 -3.78
N SER A 65 -2.53 4.52 -3.44
CA SER A 65 -2.23 5.60 -4.40
C SER A 65 -0.79 5.53 -4.91
N ALA A 66 0.19 5.33 -4.02
CA ALA A 66 1.60 5.24 -4.39
C ALA A 66 1.88 4.05 -5.32
N SER A 67 1.26 2.89 -5.06
CA SER A 67 1.45 1.68 -5.89
C SER A 67 1.01 1.88 -7.33
N ARG A 68 -0.13 2.55 -7.53
CA ARG A 68 -0.65 2.86 -8.86
C ARG A 68 0.26 3.83 -9.60
N THR A 69 0.60 4.95 -8.97
CA THR A 69 1.46 5.96 -9.60
C THR A 69 2.87 5.42 -9.91
N ALA A 70 3.44 4.60 -9.04
CA ALA A 70 4.73 3.95 -9.31
C ALA A 70 4.63 3.01 -10.51
N THR A 71 3.60 2.15 -10.54
CA THR A 71 3.39 1.19 -11.63
C THR A 71 3.19 1.88 -12.98
N GLU A 72 2.35 2.92 -13.04
CA GLU A 72 2.10 3.71 -14.25
C GLU A 72 3.40 4.38 -14.75
N ARG A 73 4.19 4.98 -13.84
CA ARG A 73 5.45 5.63 -14.19
C ARG A 73 6.48 4.64 -14.76
N ASP A 74 6.66 3.50 -14.10
CA ASP A 74 7.64 2.49 -14.51
C ASP A 74 7.26 1.88 -15.86
N TYR A 75 5.97 1.62 -16.06
CA TYR A 75 5.44 1.14 -17.34
C TYR A 75 5.66 2.16 -18.46
N ASP A 76 5.29 3.42 -18.24
CA ASP A 76 5.48 4.49 -19.23
C ASP A 76 6.95 4.69 -19.60
N GLN A 77 7.86 4.58 -18.63
CA GLN A 77 9.30 4.64 -18.89
C GLN A 77 9.77 3.47 -19.74
N ALA A 78 9.32 2.25 -19.45
CA ALA A 78 9.67 1.06 -20.22
C ALA A 78 9.12 1.11 -21.65
N ILE A 79 7.89 1.60 -21.84
CA ILE A 79 7.30 1.82 -23.18
C ILE A 79 8.13 2.82 -23.97
N ARG A 80 8.48 3.97 -23.38
CA ARG A 80 9.32 4.98 -24.08
C ARG A 80 10.67 4.40 -24.49
N ALA A 81 11.31 3.62 -23.63
CA ALA A 81 12.59 2.98 -23.94
C ALA A 81 12.44 1.97 -25.08
N LEU A 82 11.43 1.10 -25.03
CA LEU A 82 11.19 0.11 -26.08
C LEU A 82 10.88 0.75 -27.43
N THR A 83 10.01 1.77 -27.46
CA THR A 83 9.67 2.52 -28.68
C THR A 83 10.90 3.18 -29.30
N ALA A 84 11.73 3.84 -28.49
CA ALA A 84 12.98 4.44 -28.98
C ALA A 84 13.93 3.39 -29.55
N GLN A 85 13.97 2.21 -28.93
CA GLN A 85 14.84 1.12 -29.36
C GLN A 85 14.36 0.44 -30.64
N ILE A 86 13.04 0.32 -30.85
CA ILE A 86 12.45 -0.13 -32.12
C ILE A 86 12.81 0.85 -33.24
N ALA A 87 12.65 2.16 -33.03
CA ALA A 87 13.01 3.16 -34.03
C ALA A 87 14.50 3.07 -34.41
N ARG A 88 15.39 2.89 -33.43
CA ARG A 88 16.81 2.66 -33.67
C ARG A 88 17.09 1.36 -34.44
N ALA A 89 16.35 0.29 -34.15
CA ALA A 89 16.48 -0.97 -34.89
C ALA A 89 16.10 -0.81 -36.37
N GLU A 90 15.03 -0.06 -36.66
CA GLU A 90 14.59 0.24 -38.02
C GLU A 90 15.67 1.03 -38.79
N GLU A 91 16.25 2.07 -38.16
CA GLU A 91 17.36 2.83 -38.74
C GLU A 91 18.58 1.95 -39.05
N VAL A 92 18.98 1.09 -38.11
CA VAL A 92 20.12 0.18 -38.30
C VAL A 92 19.82 -0.85 -39.39
N TYR A 93 18.63 -1.44 -39.40
CA TYR A 93 18.23 -2.43 -40.39
C TYR A 93 18.23 -1.85 -41.81
N GLN A 94 17.69 -0.62 -42.00
CA GLN A 94 17.72 0.07 -43.28
C GLN A 94 19.14 0.50 -43.70
N GLY A 95 19.94 1.01 -42.77
CA GLY A 95 21.27 1.56 -43.05
C GLY A 95 22.36 0.51 -43.35
N THR A 96 22.09 -0.76 -43.06
CA THR A 96 23.06 -1.86 -43.16
C THR A 96 22.84 -2.77 -44.37
N ASN A 97 21.96 -2.41 -45.31
CA ASN A 97 21.68 -3.25 -46.47
C ASN A 97 22.96 -3.46 -47.30
N ASP A 98 23.26 -4.72 -47.66
CA ASP A 98 24.46 -5.14 -48.41
C ASP A 98 25.81 -4.76 -47.74
N ARG A 99 25.79 -4.41 -46.45
CA ARG A 99 26.95 -3.92 -45.67
C ARG A 99 27.21 -4.75 -44.41
N VAL A 100 26.71 -5.97 -44.39
CA VAL A 100 26.83 -6.92 -43.27
C VAL A 100 27.28 -8.25 -43.87
N LEU A 101 28.16 -8.97 -43.19
CA LEU A 101 28.68 -10.25 -43.67
C LEU A 101 27.67 -11.40 -43.52
N ASP A 102 26.71 -11.23 -42.63
CA ASP A 102 25.74 -12.26 -42.22
C ASP A 102 24.32 -11.67 -42.26
N ASP A 103 23.52 -12.15 -43.22
CA ASP A 103 22.12 -11.75 -43.39
C ASP A 103 21.22 -12.28 -42.26
N ASP A 104 21.60 -13.36 -41.57
CA ASP A 104 20.83 -13.88 -40.44
C ASP A 104 20.82 -12.89 -39.28
N LEU A 105 21.90 -12.11 -39.07
CA LEU A 105 21.94 -11.05 -38.07
C LEU A 105 20.95 -9.92 -38.39
N ARG A 106 20.81 -9.57 -39.67
CA ARG A 106 19.80 -8.59 -40.12
C ARG A 106 18.39 -9.12 -39.82
N TRP A 107 18.13 -10.38 -40.14
CA TRP A 107 16.85 -11.02 -39.83
C TRP A 107 16.56 -11.08 -38.34
N GLN A 108 17.54 -11.42 -37.50
CA GLN A 108 17.39 -11.43 -36.04
C GLN A 108 16.99 -10.04 -35.51
N LEU A 109 17.63 -8.98 -36.01
CA LEU A 109 17.25 -7.60 -35.67
C LEU A 109 15.82 -7.28 -36.07
N TRP A 110 15.42 -7.66 -37.29
CA TRP A 110 14.05 -7.47 -37.77
C TRP A 110 13.03 -8.21 -36.89
N PHE A 111 13.25 -9.50 -36.61
CA PHE A 111 12.36 -10.29 -35.75
C PHE A 111 12.27 -9.72 -34.33
N ALA A 112 13.39 -9.28 -33.74
CA ALA A 112 13.39 -8.66 -32.42
C ALA A 112 12.57 -7.36 -32.38
N ALA A 113 12.69 -6.53 -33.43
CA ALA A 113 11.89 -5.31 -33.56
C ALA A 113 10.40 -5.61 -33.77
N THR A 114 10.05 -6.59 -34.61
CA THR A 114 8.66 -7.00 -34.83
C THR A 114 8.02 -7.59 -33.58
N ASP A 115 8.74 -8.46 -32.83
CA ASP A 115 8.25 -9.00 -31.57
C ASP A 115 7.99 -7.88 -30.54
N ALA A 116 8.88 -6.91 -30.45
CA ALA A 116 8.68 -5.74 -29.59
C ALA A 116 7.48 -4.88 -30.01
N GLN A 117 7.24 -4.69 -31.32
CA GLN A 117 6.05 -4.02 -31.82
C GLN A 117 4.76 -4.75 -31.42
N LEU A 118 4.76 -6.08 -31.44
CA LEU A 118 3.63 -6.89 -30.97
C LEU A 118 3.37 -6.71 -29.47
N ILE A 119 4.44 -6.64 -28.66
CA ILE A 119 4.33 -6.36 -27.23
C ILE A 119 3.72 -4.96 -27.00
N LEU A 120 4.14 -3.94 -27.76
CA LEU A 120 3.57 -2.59 -27.66
C LEU A 120 2.12 -2.51 -28.11
N ALA A 121 1.70 -3.35 -29.06
CA ALA A 121 0.33 -3.39 -29.55
C ALA A 121 -0.65 -4.00 -28.54
N ALA A 122 -0.15 -4.73 -27.52
CA ALA A 122 -0.99 -5.28 -26.47
C ALA A 122 -1.54 -4.17 -25.56
N ALA A 123 -2.86 -4.14 -25.36
CA ALA A 123 -3.49 -3.17 -24.47
C ALA A 123 -3.01 -3.39 -23.02
N PRO A 124 -2.59 -2.33 -22.29
CA PRO A 124 -2.12 -2.48 -20.93
C PRO A 124 -3.26 -2.90 -20.00
N ALA A 125 -3.02 -3.92 -19.18
CA ALA A 125 -3.90 -4.31 -18.08
C ALA A 125 -3.16 -4.16 -16.75
N TYR A 126 -3.81 -3.56 -15.75
CA TYR A 126 -3.24 -3.41 -14.41
C TYR A 126 -3.65 -4.58 -13.52
N LEU A 127 -2.65 -5.24 -12.96
CA LEU A 127 -2.85 -6.28 -11.96
C LEU A 127 -3.04 -5.60 -10.61
N SER A 128 -4.04 -6.02 -9.84
CA SER A 128 -4.36 -5.41 -8.56
C SER A 128 -4.68 -6.44 -7.48
N GLN A 129 -4.38 -6.07 -6.24
CA GLN A 129 -4.67 -6.84 -5.04
C GLN A 129 -5.51 -6.00 -4.08
N THR A 130 -6.59 -6.57 -3.57
CA THR A 130 -7.35 -5.94 -2.50
C THR A 130 -6.65 -6.12 -1.16
N ARG A 131 -6.45 -5.03 -0.43
CA ARG A 131 -6.02 -5.04 0.98
C ARG A 131 -7.11 -4.48 1.85
N ALA A 132 -7.32 -5.08 3.03
CA ALA A 132 -8.36 -4.67 3.95
C ALA A 132 -7.76 -4.21 5.29
N VAL A 133 -8.33 -3.14 5.84
CA VAL A 133 -8.20 -2.78 7.25
C VAL A 133 -9.47 -3.28 7.94
N ALA A 134 -9.30 -4.15 8.93
CA ALA A 134 -10.41 -4.79 9.62
C ALA A 134 -11.26 -3.77 10.39
N ALA A 135 -12.55 -4.09 10.55
CA ALA A 135 -13.42 -3.35 11.45
C ALA A 135 -12.92 -3.45 12.90
N ILE A 136 -13.15 -2.41 13.68
CA ILE A 136 -12.93 -2.43 15.14
C ILE A 136 -14.24 -2.10 15.86
N SER A 137 -14.45 -2.72 17.02
CA SER A 137 -15.63 -2.47 17.84
C SER A 137 -15.27 -2.63 19.31
N VAL A 138 -15.88 -1.81 20.15
CA VAL A 138 -15.84 -1.94 21.60
C VAL A 138 -17.26 -2.04 22.12
N ASP A 139 -17.51 -3.02 22.98
CA ASP A 139 -18.78 -3.20 23.70
C ASP A 139 -18.48 -3.27 25.20
N GLY A 140 -18.07 -2.13 25.75
CA GLY A 140 -17.74 -2.00 27.15
C GLY A 140 -18.88 -1.40 27.97
N THR A 141 -18.59 -1.14 29.25
CA THR A 141 -19.62 -0.67 30.19
C THR A 141 -19.95 0.81 29.99
N PHE A 142 -18.98 1.60 29.51
CA PHE A 142 -19.08 3.05 29.39
C PHE A 142 -18.87 3.57 27.96
N VAL A 143 -18.35 2.73 27.05
CA VAL A 143 -18.10 3.01 25.65
C VAL A 143 -18.62 1.85 24.81
N GLN A 144 -19.55 2.16 23.92
CA GLN A 144 -20.06 1.24 22.90
C GLN A 144 -19.95 1.95 21.55
N ASP A 145 -19.04 1.50 20.71
CA ASP A 145 -18.73 2.16 19.44
C ASP A 145 -18.11 1.16 18.45
N SER A 146 -18.19 1.48 17.17
CA SER A 146 -17.60 0.67 16.11
C SER A 146 -17.13 1.49 14.91
N ARG A 147 -16.10 0.99 14.24
CA ARG A 147 -15.61 1.49 12.95
C ARG A 147 -15.66 0.36 11.95
N ALA A 148 -16.34 0.60 10.82
CA ALA A 148 -16.43 -0.37 9.74
C ALA A 148 -15.06 -0.61 9.10
N GLY A 149 -14.83 -1.83 8.62
CA GLY A 149 -13.63 -2.15 7.85
C GLY A 149 -13.59 -1.42 6.51
N ARG A 150 -12.39 -1.24 5.96
CA ARG A 150 -12.18 -0.57 4.67
C ARG A 150 -11.31 -1.42 3.76
N THR A 151 -11.63 -1.42 2.47
CA THR A 151 -10.87 -2.12 1.43
C THR A 151 -10.21 -1.13 0.49
N PHE A 152 -8.97 -1.43 0.11
CA PHE A 152 -8.12 -0.62 -0.76
C PHE A 152 -7.61 -1.49 -1.89
N THR A 153 -7.43 -0.90 -3.08
CA THR A 153 -6.94 -1.59 -4.26
C THR A 153 -5.51 -1.17 -4.53
N VAL A 154 -4.58 -2.10 -4.33
CA VAL A 154 -3.15 -1.87 -4.56
C VAL A 154 -2.79 -2.42 -5.94
N THR A 155 -2.19 -1.60 -6.79
CA THR A 155 -1.68 -2.07 -8.09
C THR A 155 -0.38 -2.82 -7.87
N THR A 156 -0.27 -4.04 -8.40
CA THR A 156 0.88 -4.93 -8.19
C THR A 156 1.72 -5.14 -9.45
N GLY A 157 1.22 -4.71 -10.62
CA GLY A 157 1.96 -4.80 -11.87
C GLY A 157 1.11 -4.50 -13.10
N THR A 158 1.68 -4.79 -14.26
CA THR A 158 1.04 -4.59 -15.57
C THR A 158 1.14 -5.85 -16.43
N THR A 159 0.31 -5.91 -17.46
CA THR A 159 0.45 -6.85 -18.58
C THR A 159 0.38 -6.04 -19.87
N PRO A 160 1.40 -6.10 -20.74
CA PRO A 160 2.70 -6.77 -20.56
C PRO A 160 3.45 -6.32 -19.30
N ALA A 161 4.28 -7.20 -18.72
CA ALA A 161 5.03 -6.82 -17.52
C ALA A 161 6.17 -5.87 -17.89
N VAL A 162 6.55 -4.97 -16.97
CA VAL A 162 7.70 -4.07 -17.15
C VAL A 162 8.98 -4.85 -17.45
N SER A 163 9.15 -6.02 -16.84
CA SER A 163 10.27 -6.93 -17.12
C SER A 163 10.29 -7.42 -18.57
N ASP A 164 9.12 -7.67 -19.16
CA ASP A 164 9.01 -8.15 -20.54
C ASP A 164 9.37 -7.05 -21.54
N LEU A 165 8.93 -5.82 -21.26
CA LEU A 165 9.32 -4.63 -22.04
C LEU A 165 10.84 -4.39 -21.99
N GLN A 166 11.43 -4.54 -20.80
CA GLN A 166 12.87 -4.42 -20.61
C GLN A 166 13.64 -5.55 -21.32
N ALA A 167 13.16 -6.79 -21.23
CA ALA A 167 13.76 -7.93 -21.92
C ALA A 167 13.70 -7.77 -23.45
N ALA A 168 12.58 -7.28 -23.99
CA ALA A 168 12.46 -6.95 -25.41
C ALA A 168 13.44 -5.84 -25.83
N THR A 169 13.58 -4.79 -25.01
CA THR A 169 14.56 -3.72 -25.22
C THR A 169 15.99 -4.28 -25.25
N GLY A 170 16.32 -5.19 -24.32
CA GLY A 170 17.61 -5.87 -24.24
C GLY A 170 17.92 -6.68 -25.50
N ARG A 171 16.97 -7.51 -25.95
CA ARG A 171 17.11 -8.30 -27.19
C ARG A 171 17.38 -7.43 -28.42
N ILE A 172 16.66 -6.31 -28.58
CA ILE A 172 16.94 -5.37 -29.68
C ILE A 172 18.33 -4.76 -29.54
N THR A 173 18.74 -4.38 -28.32
CA THR A 173 20.07 -3.81 -28.07
C THR A 173 21.19 -4.77 -28.46
N GLU A 174 21.06 -6.03 -28.09
CA GLU A 174 21.99 -7.09 -28.45
C GLU A 174 22.03 -7.33 -29.97
N ALA A 175 20.87 -7.40 -30.62
CA ALA A 175 20.78 -7.57 -32.07
C ALA A 175 21.40 -6.39 -32.85
N ILE A 176 21.17 -5.15 -32.40
CA ILE A 176 21.82 -3.96 -32.99
C ILE A 176 23.34 -4.06 -32.84
N ALA A 177 23.84 -4.43 -31.67
CA ALA A 177 25.27 -4.54 -31.43
C ALA A 177 25.91 -5.60 -32.34
N ALA A 178 25.26 -6.75 -32.51
CA ALA A 178 25.72 -7.80 -33.40
C ALA A 178 25.78 -7.35 -34.88
N VAL A 179 24.73 -6.67 -35.36
CA VAL A 179 24.71 -6.11 -36.73
C VAL A 179 25.80 -5.06 -36.91
N GLN A 180 25.99 -4.15 -35.95
CA GLN A 180 27.01 -3.10 -36.02
C GLN A 180 28.43 -3.69 -36.00
N GLN A 181 28.67 -4.73 -35.22
CA GLN A 181 29.95 -5.44 -35.20
C GLN A 181 30.23 -6.10 -36.56
N SER A 182 29.24 -6.79 -37.14
CA SER A 182 29.38 -7.41 -38.46
C SER A 182 29.57 -6.36 -39.58
N GLN A 183 28.94 -5.20 -39.47
CA GLN A 183 29.17 -4.07 -40.38
C GLN A 183 30.62 -3.54 -40.29
N GLN A 184 31.19 -3.45 -39.09
CA GLN A 184 32.59 -3.05 -38.92
C GLN A 184 33.54 -4.08 -39.53
N GLN A 185 33.24 -5.37 -39.40
CA GLN A 185 34.02 -6.43 -40.03
C GLN A 185 33.94 -6.37 -41.55
N TRP A 186 32.74 -6.17 -42.10
CA TRP A 186 32.52 -5.95 -43.53
C TRP A 186 33.38 -4.78 -44.04
N ALA A 187 33.35 -3.63 -43.36
CA ALA A 187 34.11 -2.44 -43.75
C ALA A 187 35.64 -2.63 -43.69
N ASN A 188 36.11 -3.54 -42.84
CA ASN A 188 37.53 -3.86 -42.68
C ASN A 188 37.97 -5.08 -43.52
N THR A 189 37.05 -5.72 -44.25
CA THR A 189 37.39 -6.84 -45.12
C THR A 189 38.08 -6.29 -46.37
N PRO A 190 39.35 -6.67 -46.64
CA PRO A 190 40.05 -6.18 -47.83
C PRO A 190 39.31 -6.63 -49.09
N ALA A 191 39.10 -5.70 -50.03
CA ALA A 191 38.56 -6.05 -51.34
C ALA A 191 39.50 -7.08 -51.98
N THR A 192 39.00 -8.31 -52.21
CA THR A 192 39.74 -9.34 -52.92
C THR A 192 40.14 -8.80 -54.29
N PRO A 193 41.45 -8.85 -54.66
CA PRO A 193 41.96 -8.30 -55.92
C PRO A 193 41.43 -9.04 -57.15
#